data_AF-T1D466-F1
#
_entry.id   AF-T1D466-F1
#
_cell.length_a   1.000
_cell.length_b   1.000
_cell.length_c   1.000
_cell.angle_alpha   90.00
_cell.angle_beta   90.00
_cell.angle_gamma   90.00
#
_symmetry.space_group_name_H-M   'P 1'
#
loop_
_entity.id
_entity.type
_entity.pdbx_description
1 polymer ?
#
loop_
_entity_poly.entity_id
_entity_poly.type
_entity_poly.pdbx_seq_one_letter_code
_entity_poly.pdbx_strand_id
1 'polypeptide(L)'
;MRLSAASILAHCVLAAALHYAMPVHVLWAIRLTEGGTIGMAQRDPNGSYDYGPFQINSIWLPTLRRYGIGRRALADSPCANAFAAAYILRLEWRASGAGGLWQAVARYHSDDPALGTPYVWAVYRTWLRIGGGRGK
;
A
#
# COMPACT_ATOMS: atom_id res chain seq x y z
N MET A 1 -24.12 16.54 0.36
CA MET A 1 -22.78 16.72 -0.26
C MET A 1 -22.19 15.33 -0.50
N ARG A 2 -21.88 14.94 -1.74
CA ARG A 2 -21.23 13.65 -2.04
C ARG A 2 -19.71 13.84 -1.96
N LEU A 3 -19.00 12.98 -1.24
CA LEU A 3 -17.54 13.01 -1.20
C LEU A 3 -16.96 12.57 -2.55
N SER A 4 -15.85 13.19 -2.97
CA SER A 4 -15.13 12.75 -4.17
C SER A 4 -14.39 11.43 -3.92
N ALA A 5 -14.05 10.70 -4.99
CA ALA A 5 -13.23 9.49 -4.91
C ALA A 5 -11.89 9.72 -4.18
N ALA A 6 -11.23 10.86 -4.45
CA ALA A 6 -9.99 11.25 -3.78
C ALA A 6 -10.22 11.51 -2.28
N SER A 7 -11.31 12.18 -1.93
CA SER A 7 -11.69 12.42 -0.54
C SER A 7 -11.99 11.11 0.19
N ILE A 8 -12.72 10.18 -0.42
CA ILE A 8 -13.01 8.86 0.17
C ILE A 8 -11.71 8.10 0.41
N LEU A 9 -10.84 8.01 -0.61
CA LEU A 9 -9.53 7.38 -0.47
C LEU A 9 -8.74 7.99 0.70
N ALA A 10 -8.70 9.32 0.83
CA ALA A 10 -7.96 9.97 1.90
C ALA A 10 -8.46 9.58 3.31
N HIS A 11 -9.78 9.52 3.50
CA HIS A 11 -10.37 9.06 4.75
C HIS A 11 -10.04 7.58 5.01
N CYS A 12 -10.11 6.74 3.97
CA CYS A 12 -9.76 5.34 4.07
C CYS A 12 -8.27 5.13 4.44
N VAL A 13 -7.35 5.92 3.86
CA VAL A 13 -5.91 5.86 4.18
C VAL A 13 -5.67 6.24 5.64
N LEU A 14 -6.30 7.32 6.12
CA LEU A 14 -6.19 7.71 7.53
C LEU A 14 -6.76 6.64 8.47
N ALA A 15 -7.95 6.11 8.17
CA ALA A 15 -8.58 5.07 8.97
C ALA A 15 -7.76 3.78 9.00
N ALA A 16 -7.22 3.35 7.85
CA ALA A 16 -6.36 2.18 7.75
C ALA A 16 -5.04 2.37 8.53
N ALA A 17 -4.45 3.56 8.43
CA ALA A 17 -3.24 3.91 9.18
C ALA A 17 -3.47 3.82 10.69
N LEU A 18 -4.58 4.38 11.19
CA LEU A 18 -4.95 4.30 12.61
C LEU A 18 -5.22 2.85 13.04
N HIS A 19 -6.03 2.11 12.27
CA HIS A 19 -6.41 0.75 12.60
C HIS A 19 -5.21 -0.20 12.72
N TYR A 20 -4.27 -0.12 11.79
CA TYR A 20 -3.07 -0.95 11.80
C TYR A 20 -1.88 -0.29 12.51
N ALA A 21 -2.04 0.90 13.10
CA ALA A 21 -0.99 1.72 13.70
C ALA A 21 0.23 1.93 12.78
N MET A 22 -0.02 2.22 11.50
CA MET A 22 0.98 2.57 10.50
C MET A 22 1.21 4.09 10.45
N PRO A 23 2.43 4.58 10.18
CA PRO A 23 2.65 5.99 9.93
C PRO A 23 1.90 6.41 8.66
N VAL A 24 0.92 7.30 8.81
CA VAL A 24 0.02 7.71 7.72
C VAL A 24 0.77 8.30 6.54
N HIS A 25 1.87 9.01 6.79
CA HIS A 25 2.74 9.57 5.76
C HIS A 25 3.47 8.49 4.94
N VAL A 26 3.79 7.31 5.51
CA VAL A 26 4.43 6.22 4.75
C VAL A 26 3.39 5.57 3.85
N LEU A 27 2.17 5.35 4.33
CA LEU A 27 1.08 4.85 3.49
C LEU A 27 0.75 5.80 2.34
N TRP A 28 0.73 7.12 2.58
CA TRP A 28 0.58 8.10 1.51
C TRP A 28 1.76 8.08 0.52
N ALA A 29 2.99 7.91 1.01
CA ALA A 29 4.16 7.82 0.14
C ALA A 29 4.09 6.58 -0.76
N ILE A 30 3.71 5.41 -0.22
CA ILE A 30 3.44 4.20 -1.00
C ILE A 30 2.36 4.48 -2.05
N ARG A 31 1.20 4.96 -1.62
CA ARG A 31 0.06 5.26 -2.51
C ARG A 31 0.45 6.14 -3.70
N LEU A 32 1.22 7.19 -3.44
CA LEU A 32 1.65 8.15 -4.46
C LEU A 32 2.75 7.58 -5.36
N THR A 33 3.62 6.74 -4.82
CA THR A 33 4.63 6.01 -5.61
C THR A 33 3.98 4.98 -6.53
N GLU A 34 2.96 4.25 -6.07
CA GLU A 34 2.23 3.26 -6.86
C GLU A 34 1.41 3.89 -7.99
N GLY A 35 0.87 5.10 -7.78
CA GLY A 35 0.15 5.83 -8.83
C GLY A 35 -1.16 5.19 -9.32
N GLY A 36 -1.58 4.07 -8.74
CA GLY A 36 -2.78 3.34 -9.15
C GLY A 36 -4.07 4.16 -9.03
N THR A 37 -5.14 3.72 -9.69
CA THR A 37 -6.47 4.37 -9.64
C THR A 37 -7.57 3.39 -9.25
N ILE A 38 -8.74 3.90 -8.87
CA ILE A 38 -9.90 3.06 -8.58
C ILE A 38 -10.35 2.38 -9.87
N GLY A 39 -10.61 1.07 -9.80
CA GLY A 39 -10.94 0.21 -10.93
C GLY A 39 -9.72 -0.32 -11.69
N MET A 40 -8.50 0.09 -11.32
CA MET A 40 -7.29 -0.37 -11.99
C MET A 40 -6.99 -1.84 -11.67
N ALA A 41 -6.62 -2.58 -12.71
CA ALA A 41 -6.10 -3.93 -12.64
C ALA A 41 -5.00 -4.08 -13.70
N GLN A 42 -3.75 -3.94 -13.29
CA GLN A 42 -2.59 -4.04 -14.18
C GLN A 42 -2.08 -5.47 -14.18
N ARG A 43 -1.79 -6.06 -15.35
CA ARG A 43 -1.22 -7.41 -15.46
C ARG A 43 0.30 -7.33 -15.54
N ASP A 44 0.97 -8.15 -14.75
CA ASP A 44 2.42 -8.27 -14.74
C ASP A 44 2.91 -9.33 -15.75
N PRO A 45 4.19 -9.28 -16.16
CA PRO A 45 4.78 -10.27 -17.06
C PRO A 45 4.67 -11.72 -16.55
N ASN A 46 4.77 -11.92 -15.23
CA ASN A 46 4.64 -13.23 -14.59
C ASN A 46 3.18 -13.73 -14.47
N GLY A 47 2.20 -12.92 -14.93
CA GLY A 47 0.78 -13.25 -14.90
C GLY A 47 0.03 -12.84 -13.62
N SER A 48 0.70 -12.24 -12.62
CA SER A 48 0.02 -11.58 -11.50
C SER A 48 -0.69 -10.31 -11.95
N TYR A 49 -1.53 -9.78 -11.07
CA TYR A 49 -2.20 -8.51 -11.26
C TYR A 49 -2.03 -7.59 -10.06
N ASP A 50 -1.79 -6.31 -10.31
CA ASP A 50 -1.80 -5.25 -9.31
C ASP A 50 -3.12 -4.48 -9.34
N TYR A 51 -3.76 -4.36 -8.19
CA TYR A 51 -5.11 -3.83 -8.08
C TYR A 51 -5.17 -2.48 -7.36
N GLY A 52 -5.92 -1.56 -7.97
CA GLY A 52 -6.44 -0.36 -7.32
C GLY A 52 -5.38 0.68 -6.92
N PRO A 53 -5.76 1.63 -6.06
CA PRO A 53 -4.92 2.76 -5.67
C PRO A 53 -3.51 2.43 -5.15
N PHE A 54 -3.37 1.35 -4.38
CA PHE A 54 -2.12 0.88 -3.76
C PHE A 54 -1.46 -0.27 -4.54
N GLN A 55 -1.96 -0.60 -5.74
CA GLN A 55 -1.41 -1.66 -6.60
C GLN A 55 -1.18 -2.97 -5.83
N ILE A 56 -2.20 -3.44 -5.12
CA ILE A 56 -2.10 -4.67 -4.32
C ILE A 56 -1.99 -5.87 -5.26
N ASN A 57 -0.85 -6.55 -5.21
CA ASN A 57 -0.62 -7.71 -6.04
C ASN A 57 -1.55 -8.89 -5.70
N SER A 58 -1.97 -9.59 -6.73
CA SER A 58 -2.86 -10.76 -6.68
C SER A 58 -2.34 -11.91 -5.82
N ILE A 59 -1.03 -11.97 -5.54
CA ILE A 59 -0.41 -12.92 -4.62
C ILE A 59 -1.02 -12.86 -3.21
N TRP A 60 -1.55 -11.71 -2.81
CA TRP A 60 -2.20 -11.52 -1.51
C TRP A 60 -3.64 -12.03 -1.45
N LEU A 61 -4.27 -12.37 -2.58
CA LEU A 61 -5.67 -12.81 -2.62
C LEU A 61 -5.98 -14.02 -1.74
N PRO A 62 -5.16 -15.09 -1.68
CA PRO A 62 -5.44 -16.23 -0.79
C PRO A 62 -5.53 -15.83 0.69
N THR A 63 -4.73 -14.85 1.12
CA THR A 63 -4.77 -14.29 2.47
C THR A 63 -5.97 -13.38 2.67
N LEU A 64 -6.18 -12.42 1.75
CA LEU A 64 -7.22 -11.39 1.86
C LEU A 64 -8.64 -11.92 1.71
N ARG A 65 -8.83 -13.01 0.94
CA ARG A 65 -10.14 -13.66 0.80
C ARG A 65 -10.70 -14.21 2.11
N ARG A 66 -9.83 -14.51 3.09
CA ARG A 66 -10.26 -14.92 4.44
C ARG A 66 -11.04 -13.82 5.17
N TYR A 67 -10.86 -12.57 4.76
CA TYR A 67 -11.58 -11.40 5.26
C TYR A 67 -12.67 -10.91 4.29
N GLY A 68 -13.04 -11.71 3.30
CA GLY A 68 -14.02 -11.31 2.27
C GLY A 68 -13.49 -10.31 1.22
N ILE A 69 -12.18 -10.03 1.21
CA ILE A 69 -11.57 -9.10 0.24
C ILE A 69 -11.08 -9.89 -0.98
N GLY A 70 -11.81 -9.74 -2.09
CA GLY A 70 -11.45 -10.32 -3.40
C GLY A 70 -10.95 -9.28 -4.40
N ARG A 71 -10.64 -9.73 -5.62
CA ARG A 71 -10.09 -8.90 -6.73
C ARG A 71 -10.90 -7.61 -6.96
N ARG A 72 -12.23 -7.75 -7.04
CA ARG A 72 -13.13 -6.62 -7.26
C ARG A 72 -13.08 -5.61 -6.11
N ALA A 73 -13.03 -6.08 -4.87
CA ALA A 73 -12.89 -5.20 -3.71
C ALA A 73 -11.56 -4.44 -3.74
N LEU A 74 -10.46 -5.11 -4.11
CA LEU A 74 -9.15 -4.46 -4.25
C LEU A 74 -9.11 -3.42 -5.37
N ALA A 75 -9.77 -3.67 -6.50
CA ALA A 75 -9.81 -2.71 -7.61
C ALA A 75 -10.76 -1.54 -7.32
N ASP A 76 -12.00 -1.82 -6.91
CA ASP A 76 -13.10 -0.85 -6.94
C ASP A 76 -13.33 -0.12 -5.62
N SER A 77 -12.91 -0.69 -4.48
CA SER A 77 -13.14 -0.08 -3.15
C SER A 77 -11.88 0.60 -2.63
N PRO A 78 -11.85 1.94 -2.53
CA PRO A 78 -10.72 2.68 -1.96
C PRO A 78 -10.38 2.21 -0.55
N CYS A 79 -11.40 1.88 0.25
CA CYS A 79 -11.24 1.42 1.62
C CYS A 79 -10.69 0.00 1.70
N ALA A 80 -11.24 -0.95 0.93
CA ALA A 80 -10.70 -2.31 0.95
C ALA A 80 -9.24 -2.34 0.50
N ASN A 81 -8.90 -1.56 -0.53
CA ASN A 81 -7.54 -1.43 -1.05
C ASN A 81 -6.58 -0.78 -0.02
N ALA A 82 -6.96 0.34 0.60
CA ALA A 82 -6.13 1.01 1.61
C ALA A 82 -5.94 0.16 2.88
N PHE A 83 -6.98 -0.54 3.34
CA PHE A 83 -6.87 -1.45 4.48
C PHE A 83 -6.02 -2.69 4.15
N ALA A 84 -6.11 -3.22 2.94
CA ALA A 84 -5.21 -4.28 2.49
C ALA A 84 -3.75 -3.82 2.48
N ALA A 85 -3.47 -2.62 1.96
CA ALA A 85 -2.13 -2.04 1.95
C ALA A 85 -1.55 -1.91 3.37
N ALA A 86 -2.33 -1.33 4.29
CA ALA A 86 -1.91 -1.15 5.68
C ALA A 86 -1.74 -2.48 6.44
N TYR A 87 -2.61 -3.46 6.17
CA TYR A 87 -2.48 -4.82 6.70
C TYR A 87 -1.17 -5.47 6.25
N ILE A 88 -0.89 -5.45 4.94
CA ILE A 88 0.32 -6.04 4.34
C ILE A 88 1.56 -5.36 4.91
N LEU A 89 1.61 -4.02 4.92
CA LEU A 89 2.75 -3.29 5.47
C LEU A 89 2.98 -3.60 6.95
N ARG A 90 1.91 -3.75 7.75
CA ARG A 90 2.03 -4.15 9.16
C ARG A 90 2.55 -5.57 9.30
N LEU A 91 2.11 -6.50 8.45
CA LEU A 91 2.60 -7.89 8.45
C LEU A 91 4.10 -7.92 8.12
N GLU A 92 4.52 -7.21 7.07
CA GLU A 92 5.92 -7.12 6.67
C GLU A 92 6.79 -6.43 7.73
N TRP A 93 6.27 -5.41 8.41
CA TRP A 93 7.02 -4.75 9.49
C TRP A 93 7.23 -5.69 10.67
N ARG A 94 6.23 -6.48 11.05
CA ARG A 94 6.40 -7.52 12.09
C ARG A 94 7.46 -8.55 11.67
N ALA A 95 7.51 -8.91 10.39
CA ALA A 95 8.48 -9.87 9.84
C ALA A 95 9.89 -9.30 9.62
N SER A 96 10.06 -7.97 9.66
CA SER A 96 11.32 -7.30 9.33
C SER A 96 12.32 -7.22 10.47
N GLY A 97 11.91 -7.46 11.72
CA GLY A 97 12.80 -7.42 12.89
C GLY A 97 13.64 -6.14 12.95
N ALA A 98 14.97 -6.29 12.99
CA ALA A 98 15.92 -5.17 13.03
C ALA A 98 15.91 -4.27 11.78
N GLY A 99 15.41 -4.77 10.63
CA GLY A 99 15.26 -3.96 9.40
C GLY A 99 14.15 -2.90 9.48
N GLY A 100 13.24 -3.04 10.43
CA GLY A 100 12.22 -2.04 10.73
C GLY A 100 11.27 -1.72 9.58
N LEU A 101 10.73 -0.50 9.59
CA LEU A 101 9.69 -0.08 8.65
C LEU A 101 10.18 0.03 7.20
N TRP A 102 11.41 0.49 6.96
CA TRP A 102 11.90 0.64 5.59
C TRP A 102 12.17 -0.71 4.91
N GLN A 103 12.59 -1.73 5.67
CA GLN A 103 12.63 -3.10 5.17
C GLN A 103 11.23 -3.63 4.84
N ALA A 104 10.24 -3.27 5.64
CA ALA A 104 8.85 -3.62 5.36
C ALA A 104 8.33 -2.96 4.07
N VAL A 105 8.72 -1.71 3.81
CA VAL A 105 8.41 -1.00 2.55
C VAL A 105 9.06 -1.71 1.36
N ALA A 106 10.28 -2.24 1.49
CA ALA A 106 10.90 -3.04 0.43
C ALA A 106 10.06 -4.29 0.13
N ARG A 107 9.74 -5.07 1.17
CA ARG A 107 9.01 -6.34 1.06
C ARG A 107 7.55 -6.19 0.66
N TYR A 108 6.95 -5.03 0.95
CA TYR A 108 5.63 -4.67 0.43
C TYR A 108 5.59 -4.78 -1.10
N HIS A 109 6.67 -4.36 -1.76
CA HIS A 109 6.80 -4.44 -3.22
C HIS A 109 7.38 -5.78 -3.69
N SER A 110 8.47 -6.24 -3.09
CA SER A 110 9.11 -7.51 -3.45
C SER A 110 10.11 -7.97 -2.40
N ASP A 111 10.20 -9.29 -2.21
CA ASP A 111 11.30 -9.90 -1.44
C ASP A 111 12.64 -9.88 -2.18
N ASP A 112 12.64 -9.68 -3.51
CA ASP A 112 13.86 -9.54 -4.29
C ASP A 112 14.52 -8.17 -4.01
N PRO A 113 15.73 -8.12 -3.44
CA PRO A 113 16.43 -6.86 -3.17
C PRO A 113 16.66 -6.00 -4.42
N ALA A 114 16.76 -6.60 -5.61
CA ALA A 114 16.94 -5.90 -6.87
C ALA A 114 15.71 -5.06 -7.25
N LEU A 115 14.52 -5.45 -6.76
CA LEU A 115 13.25 -4.74 -6.95
C LEU A 115 12.89 -3.89 -5.72
N GLY A 116 13.07 -4.43 -4.52
CA GLY A 116 12.71 -3.77 -3.27
C GLY A 116 13.57 -2.54 -2.95
N THR A 117 14.89 -2.58 -3.24
CA THR A 117 15.79 -1.46 -2.91
C THR A 117 15.48 -0.21 -3.72
N PRO A 118 15.34 -0.25 -5.07
CA PRO A 118 14.90 0.90 -5.83
C PRO A 118 13.54 1.44 -5.38
N TYR A 119 12.62 0.53 -5.03
CA TYR A 119 11.28 0.90 -4.57
C TYR A 119 11.31 1.69 -3.25
N VAL A 120 12.12 1.26 -2.27
CA VAL A 120 12.31 2.02 -1.01
C VAL A 120 12.78 3.44 -1.30
N TRP A 121 13.73 3.64 -2.21
CA TRP A 121 14.19 4.98 -2.57
C TRP A 121 13.09 5.82 -3.23
N ALA A 122 12.26 5.22 -4.08
CA ALA A 122 11.12 5.90 -4.68
C ALA A 122 10.13 6.36 -3.61
N VAL A 123 9.72 5.47 -2.69
CA VAL A 123 8.83 5.79 -1.57
C VAL A 123 9.46 6.82 -0.64
N TYR A 124 10.74 6.69 -0.29
CA TYR A 124 11.44 7.63 0.58
C TYR A 124 11.48 9.04 -0.01
N ARG A 125 11.77 9.18 -1.32
CA ARG A 125 11.73 10.48 -2.02
C ARG A 125 10.33 11.08 -1.99
N THR A 126 9.30 10.28 -2.24
CA THR A 126 7.91 10.73 -2.15
C THR A 126 7.56 11.17 -0.72
N TRP A 127 7.96 10.40 0.29
CA TRP A 127 7.78 10.68 1.71
C TRP A 127 8.39 12.03 2.13
N LEU A 128 9.60 12.35 1.66
CA LEU A 128 10.23 13.66 1.90
C LEU A 128 9.42 14.80 1.30
N ARG A 129 8.92 14.66 0.05
CA ARG A 129 8.12 15.71 -0.61
C ARG A 129 6.83 16.02 0.13
N ILE A 130 6.17 15.00 0.67
CA ILE A 130 4.91 15.18 1.43
C ILE A 130 5.14 15.53 2.91
N GLY A 131 6.38 15.88 3.29
CA GLY A 131 6.71 16.40 4.61
C GLY A 131 6.91 15.35 5.70
N GLY A 132 7.09 14.08 5.35
CA GLY A 132 7.25 12.99 6.31
C GLY A 132 8.43 13.15 7.29
N GLY A 133 9.50 13.86 6.89
CA GLY A 133 10.66 14.17 7.74
C GLY A 133 10.51 15.44 8.60
N ARG A 134 9.42 16.19 8.46
CA ARG A 134 9.17 17.44 9.19
C ARG A 134 8.35 17.14 10.45
N GLY A 135 9.00 16.58 11.47
CA GLY A 135 8.32 16.21 12.72
C GLY A 135 9.20 15.50 13.74
N LYS A 136 10.48 15.86 13.83
CA LYS A 136 11.25 15.67 15.07
C LYS A 136 11.13 16.93 15.89
#